data_AF-A0A4R8IF56-F1
#
_entry.id   AF-A0A4R8IF56-F1
#
_cell.length_a   1.000
_cell.length_b   1.000
_cell.length_c   1.000
_cell.angle_alpha   90.00
_cell.angle_beta   90.00
_cell.angle_gamma   90.00
#
_symmetry.space_group_name_H-M   'P 1'
#
loop_
_entity.id
_entity.type
_entity.pdbx_description
1 polymer ?
#
loop_
_entity_poly.entity_id
_entity_poly.type
_entity_poly.pdbx_seq_one_letter_code
_entity_poly.pdbx_strand_id
1 'polypeptide(L)' 'MQNNKKITDLKNNLPLGGMVALSKRTGLTTRTIDNIFKGKKCRMNNKMKVITEAEKIITEYKAVTED' A
#
# COMPACT_ATOMS: atom_id res chain seq x y z
N MET A 1 -8.46 -1.95 -17.86
CA MET A 1 -7.13 -2.47 -17.43
C MET A 1 -6.21 -1.43 -16.76
N GLN A 2 -6.54 -0.13 -16.69
CA GLN A 2 -5.63 0.91 -16.15
C GLN A 2 -5.34 0.85 -14.63
N ASN A 3 -6.25 0.30 -13.82
CA ASN A 3 -6.16 0.40 -12.35
C ASN A 3 -5.07 -0.49 -11.71
N ASN A 4 -4.61 -1.53 -12.40
CA ASN A 4 -3.63 -2.46 -11.83
C ASN A 4 -2.20 -1.89 -11.85
N LYS A 5 -1.87 -1.02 -12.82
CA LYS A 5 -0.55 -0.38 -12.89
C LYS A 5 -0.31 0.53 -11.69
N LYS A 6 -1.27 1.42 -11.39
CA LYS A 6 -1.22 2.34 -10.24
C LYS A 6 -0.98 1.64 -8.89
N ILE A 7 -1.57 0.46 -8.70
CA ILE A 7 -1.44 -0.29 -7.45
C ILE A 7 -0.08 -1.00 -7.34
N THR A 8 0.43 -1.49 -8.48
CA THR A 8 1.77 -2.09 -8.51
C THR A 8 2.83 -1.02 -8.27
N ASP A 9 2.64 0.18 -8.81
CA ASP A 9 3.53 1.33 -8.61
C ASP A 9 3.58 1.75 -7.13
N LEU A 10 2.43 1.76 -6.45
CA LEU A 10 2.37 1.98 -5.00
C LEU A 10 3.20 0.95 -4.22
N LYS A 11 3.18 -0.32 -4.63
CA LYS A 11 3.99 -1.36 -3.99
C LYS A 11 5.49 -1.09 -4.15
N ASN A 12 5.91 -0.67 -5.34
CA ASN A 12 7.32 -0.42 -5.63
C ASN A 12 7.86 0.83 -4.91
N ASN A 13 7.00 1.81 -4.65
CA ASN A 13 7.35 3.04 -3.95
C ASN A 13 7.30 2.92 -2.42
N LEU A 14 6.78 1.82 -1.87
CA LEU A 14 6.77 1.62 -0.42
C LEU A 14 8.20 1.50 0.12
N PRO A 15 8.54 2.20 1.20
CA PRO A 15 9.85 2.09 1.82
C PRO A 15 10.07 0.71 2.45
N LEU A 16 11.32 0.41 2.80
CA LEU A 16 11.66 -0.80 3.56
C LEU A 16 10.83 -0.87 4.84
N GLY A 17 10.20 -2.03 5.08
CA GLY A 17 9.26 -2.20 6.20
C GLY A 17 7.85 -1.64 5.97
N GLY A 18 7.58 -0.97 4.84
CA GLY A 18 6.28 -0.37 4.51
C GLY A 18 5.12 -1.37 4.52
N MET A 19 5.35 -2.63 4.14
CA MET A 19 4.37 -3.72 4.25
C MET A 19 3.95 -4.00 5.70
N VAL A 20 4.90 -3.95 6.64
CA VAL A 20 4.63 -4.16 8.07
C VAL A 20 3.87 -2.97 8.64
N ALA A 21 4.27 -1.75 8.26
CA ALA A 21 3.56 -0.53 8.64
C ALA A 21 2.11 -0.53 8.13
N LEU A 22 1.89 -0.92 6.87
CA LEU A 22 0.56 -1.09 6.30
C LEU A 22 -0.27 -2.11 7.07
N SER A 23 0.32 -3.26 7.43
CA SER A 23 -0.38 -4.27 8.22
C SER A 23 -0.85 -3.72 9.57
N LYS A 24 0.01 -2.98 10.27
CA LYS A 24 -0.32 -2.31 11.54
C LYS A 24 -1.41 -1.24 11.38
N ARG A 25 -1.31 -0.36 10.37
CA ARG A 25 -2.27 0.75 10.15
C ARG A 25 -3.63 0.27 9.64
N THR A 26 -3.63 -0.74 8.78
CA THR A 26 -4.86 -1.23 8.16
C THR A 26 -5.55 -2.32 8.97
N GLY A 27 -4.83 -3.01 9.87
CA GLY A 27 -5.31 -4.19 10.60
C GLY A 27 -5.45 -5.43 9.70
N LEU A 28 -4.91 -5.39 8.48
CA LEU A 28 -4.93 -6.49 7.53
C LEU A 28 -3.63 -7.27 7.59
N THR A 29 -3.70 -8.58 7.32
CA THR A 29 -2.48 -9.37 7.18
C THR A 29 -1.66 -8.90 5.98
N THR A 30 -0.33 -9.04 6.07
CA THR A 30 0.59 -8.77 4.96
C THR A 30 0.22 -9.57 3.71
N ARG A 31 -0.29 -10.80 3.87
CA ARG A 31 -0.78 -11.63 2.75
C ARG A 31 -1.99 -11.00 2.05
N THR A 32 -2.94 -10.45 2.81
CA THR A 32 -4.11 -9.76 2.24
C THR A 32 -3.68 -8.50 1.49
N ILE A 33 -2.75 -7.73 2.07
CA ILE A 33 -2.19 -6.53 1.45
C ILE A 33 -1.44 -6.88 0.15
N ASP A 34 -0.60 -7.91 0.16
CA ASP A 34 0.11 -8.39 -1.04
C ASP A 34 -0.86 -8.87 -2.13
N ASN A 35 -1.95 -9.54 -1.76
CA ASN A 35 -2.99 -9.91 -2.72
C ASN A 35 -3.67 -8.69 -3.34
N ILE A 36 -3.92 -7.63 -2.56
CA ILE A 36 -4.44 -6.36 -3.05
C ILE A 36 -3.45 -5.73 -4.03
N PHE A 37 -2.16 -5.70 -3.70
CA PHE A 37 -1.13 -5.16 -4.58
C PHE A 37 -0.97 -5.96 -5.89
N LYS A 38 -1.17 -7.28 -5.83
CA LYS A 38 -1.20 -8.16 -7.01
C LYS A 38 -2.49 -8.04 -7.83
N GLY A 39 -3.40 -7.14 -7.46
CA GLY A 39 -4.66 -6.92 -8.17
C GLY A 39 -5.67 -8.07 -8.03
N LYS A 40 -5.53 -8.94 -7.02
CA LYS A 40 -6.50 -10.01 -6.78
C LYS A 40 -7.83 -9.44 -6.27
N LYS A 41 -8.88 -10.24 -6.45
CA LYS A 41 -10.23 -9.90 -5.94
C LYS A 41 -10.18 -9.68 -4.43
N CYS A 42 -10.65 -8.52 -4.00
CA CYS A 42 -10.70 -8.09 -2.61
C CYS A 42 -11.92 -7.17 -2.42
N ARG A 43 -12.36 -7.01 -1.17
CA ARG A 43 -13.42 -6.05 -0.86
C ARG A 43 -12.95 -4.63 -1.16
N MET A 44 -13.80 -3.82 -1.79
CA MET A 44 -13.48 -2.44 -2.18
C MET A 44 -13.00 -1.62 -0.99
N ASN A 45 -13.63 -1.76 0.18
CA ASN A 45 -13.22 -1.05 1.40
C ASN A 45 -11.79 -1.38 1.82
N ASN A 46 -11.39 -2.65 1.76
CA ASN A 46 -10.01 -3.06 2.11
C ASN A 46 -9.01 -2.52 1.08
N LYS A 47 -9.39 -2.53 -0.19
CA LYS A 47 -8.57 -1.98 -1.27
C LYS A 47 -8.33 -0.48 -1.08
N MET A 48 -9.40 0.28 -0.85
CA MET A 48 -9.34 1.72 -0.61
C MET A 48 -8.46 2.03 0.60
N LYS A 49 -8.68 1.32 1.72
CA LYS A 49 -7.91 1.49 2.96
C LYS A 49 -6.41 1.26 2.76
N VAL A 50 -6.04 0.20 2.04
CA VAL A 50 -4.62 -0.10 1.76
C VAL A 50 -3.98 0.97 0.88
N ILE A 51 -4.69 1.46 -0.16
CA ILE A 51 -4.17 2.49 -1.05
C ILE A 51 -3.93 3.79 -0.28
N THR A 52 -4.93 4.26 0.47
CA THR A 52 -4.83 5.51 1.24
C THR A 52 -3.70 5.46 2.27
N GLU A 53 -3.55 4.34 3.00
CA GLU A 53 -2.46 4.22 3.97
C GLU A 53 -1.08 4.04 3.32
N ALA A 54 -1.01 3.44 2.13
CA ALA A 54 0.25 3.31 1.39
C ALA A 54 0.73 4.68 0.91
N GLU A 55 -0.17 5.50 0.37
CA GLU A 55 0.14 6.87 -0.05
C GLU A 55 0.66 7.71 1.12
N LYS A 56 0.00 7.65 2.29
CA LYS A 56 0.47 8.36 3.49
C LYS A 56 1.88 7.94 3.90
N ILE A 57 2.16 6.64 3.96
CA ILE A 57 3.48 6.13 4.35
C ILE A 57 4.56 6.63 3.36
N ILE A 58 4.26 6.63 2.06
CA ILE A 58 5.19 7.11 1.04
C ILE A 58 5.45 8.60 1.21
N THR A 59 4.41 9.40 1.41
CA THR A 59 4.54 10.85 1.64
C THR A 59 5.32 11.16 2.92
N GLU A 60 5.01 10.48 4.02
CA GLU A 60 5.73 10.63 5.30
C GLU A 60 7.21 10.28 5.15
N TYR A 61 7.53 9.20 4.41
CA TYR A 61 8.91 8.81 4.17
C TYR A 61 9.66 9.84 3.34
N LYS A 62 9.06 10.31 2.23
CA LYS A 62 9.68 11.34 1.38
C LYS A 62 9.97 12.62 2.14
N ALA A 63 9.03 13.08 2.97
CA ALA A 63 9.22 14.27 3.79
C ALA A 63 10.44 14.17 4.72
N VAL A 64 10.79 12.97 5.19
CA VAL A 64 11.94 12.77 6.09
C VAL A 64 13.25 12.56 5.32
N THR A 65 13.20 12.11 4.06
CA THR A 65 14.41 11.80 3.27
C THR A 65 14.81 12.89 2.28
N GLU A 66 13.92 13.84 1.99
CA GLU A 66 14.15 14.94 1.04
C GLU A 66 14.42 16.30 1.74
N ASP A 67 14.59 16.31 3.08
CA ASP A 67 15.22 17.41 3.85
C ASP A 67 16.75 17.41 3.68
#